data_AF-A0A2N5N0K4-F1
#
_entry.id   AF-A0A2N5N0K4-F1
#
_cell.length_a   1.000
_cell.length_b   1.000
_cell.length_c   1.000
_cell.angle_alpha   90.00
_cell.angle_beta   90.00
_cell.angle_gamma   90.00
#
_symmetry.space_group_name_H-M   'P 1'
#
loop_
_entity.id
_entity.type
_entity.pdbx_description
1 polymer ?
#
loop_
_entity_poly.entity_id
_entity_poly.type
_entity_poly.pdbx_seq_one_letter_code
_entity_poly.pdbx_strand_id
1 'polypeptide(L)'
;MPKMPRLCLPPARKLLLAGAAALLLAAACPLHPSLPAASAAQAHADGSKPSLGFELKIEPIWLSGQMMLPAKAFAKGAGASLVFSKGAITLKKGAIQVNGAVGSPKAVANGQSVRLPYSPKLIQGALYIPVLMAAKTLGMDQSAYEKATGKLTFSYSPYQAMEFEERMFHAARDGEAATVKEMLRRGADPLARGHGYGDSTALDVAIRLARMDAVEALLAAGSTFDPQLAADFLEPSQRAGKSGLLRLLLEHGLDPNTIEPVSGRSLLEIASSGGAYTVDGKDVFFEIDPELVRLLLQHGADPNVGSPLAQAVFGGSFEATQLLLASGADPERSVGNRGSAAGTARMQGLSKWLRPSQAKPAIPELSFLDDQGNALIYGSYLLGLDAQPEFPLYWNGPAAYVDRADGAYRLRNVTSGPAAWLLSDQTIALSAGKAVPSQLRLPAFNVSVSVEAERADLWSGYGGLYDAQGSLLLSLSVHYGKCRLHLPPGRYDLVVSGSAGPYSGNERKVASIVVPADGSAVQAVAVTK
;
A
#
# COMPACT_ATOMS: atom_id res chain seq x y z
N MET A 1 41.91 -42.41 35.91
CA MET A 1 41.24 -42.90 34.69
C MET A 1 39.85 -42.31 34.63
N PRO A 2 39.35 -41.79 33.49
CA PRO A 2 39.97 -40.89 32.49
C PRO A 2 39.23 -39.53 32.45
N LYS A 3 39.90 -38.36 32.42
CA LYS A 3 40.53 -37.66 31.27
C LYS A 3 39.55 -37.34 30.11
N MET A 4 39.19 -36.05 30.04
CA MET A 4 38.50 -35.38 28.92
C MET A 4 39.21 -35.62 27.57
N PRO A 5 38.46 -35.78 26.47
CA PRO A 5 39.01 -35.61 25.13
C PRO A 5 39.07 -34.11 24.77
N ARG A 6 40.29 -33.63 24.52
CA ARG A 6 40.57 -32.37 23.82
C ARG A 6 40.08 -32.51 22.38
N LEU A 7 39.13 -31.68 21.95
CA LEU A 7 38.91 -31.46 20.52
C LEU A 7 39.85 -30.35 20.04
N CYS A 8 40.68 -30.72 19.07
CA CYS A 8 41.64 -29.85 18.38
C CYS A 8 40.92 -28.82 17.51
N LEU A 9 41.24 -27.54 17.70
CA LEU A 9 41.01 -26.49 16.72
C LEU A 9 42.07 -26.62 15.60
N PRO A 10 41.69 -26.60 14.31
CA PRO A 10 42.67 -26.48 13.23
C PRO A 10 43.18 -25.03 13.11
N PRO A 11 44.40 -24.84 12.58
CA PRO A 11 45.14 -23.58 12.71
C PRO A 11 44.63 -22.49 11.76
N ALA A 12 44.70 -21.25 12.25
CA ALA A 12 44.49 -20.03 11.49
C ALA A 12 45.40 -19.98 10.24
N ARG A 13 44.80 -20.05 9.06
CA ARG A 13 45.46 -19.64 7.82
C ARG A 13 45.38 -18.13 7.71
N LYS A 14 46.53 -17.48 7.96
CA LYS A 14 46.84 -16.17 7.39
C LYS A 14 46.86 -16.31 5.87
N LEU A 15 45.97 -15.64 5.17
CA LEU A 15 46.21 -15.27 3.78
C LEU A 15 46.29 -13.75 3.69
N LEU A 16 47.48 -13.30 3.29
CA LEU A 16 47.79 -11.92 2.94
C LEU A 16 47.09 -11.52 1.62
N LEU A 17 46.77 -10.23 1.60
CA LEU A 17 46.23 -9.38 0.56
C LEU A 17 46.56 -9.74 -0.91
N ALA A 18 45.52 -9.73 -1.73
CA ALA A 18 45.47 -9.02 -3.01
C ALA A 18 44.05 -8.40 -3.07
N GLY A 19 43.85 -7.09 -3.00
CA GLY A 19 44.44 -6.11 -3.92
C GLY A 19 43.54 -5.91 -5.14
N ALA A 20 42.22 -5.75 -4.96
CA ALA A 20 41.31 -5.26 -6.00
C ALA A 20 40.49 -4.12 -5.41
N ALA A 21 41.06 -2.91 -5.51
CA ALA A 21 40.35 -1.67 -5.29
C ALA A 21 39.33 -1.48 -6.42
N ALA A 22 38.11 -1.97 -6.22
CA ALA A 22 36.98 -1.49 -6.99
C ALA A 22 36.64 -0.09 -6.45
N LEU A 23 37.17 0.94 -7.14
CA LEU A 23 36.65 2.31 -7.04
C LEU A 23 35.16 2.26 -7.39
N LEU A 24 34.30 2.15 -6.37
CA LEU A 24 32.94 2.64 -6.46
C LEU A 24 33.06 4.16 -6.52
N LEU A 25 33.01 4.72 -7.74
CA LEU A 25 32.62 6.10 -7.92
C LEU A 25 31.21 6.23 -7.34
N ALA A 26 31.13 6.64 -6.08
CA ALA A 26 29.97 7.32 -5.56
C ALA A 26 29.79 8.55 -6.47
N ALA A 27 28.82 8.47 -7.39
CA ALA A 27 28.30 9.66 -8.02
C ALA A 27 27.75 10.52 -6.88
N ALA A 28 28.52 11.54 -6.50
CA ALA A 28 28.03 12.61 -5.65
C ALA A 28 26.86 13.24 -6.40
N CYS A 29 25.65 12.83 -6.06
CA CYS A 29 24.47 13.61 -6.41
C CYS A 29 24.72 15.02 -5.87
N PRO A 30 24.63 16.07 -6.70
CA PRO A 30 24.74 17.43 -6.20
C PRO A 30 23.64 17.61 -5.16
N LEU A 31 24.05 17.83 -3.91
CA LEU A 31 23.21 18.37 -2.85
C LEU A 31 22.40 19.50 -3.48
N HIS A 32 21.08 19.30 -3.61
CA HIS A 32 20.17 20.39 -3.86
C HIS A 32 20.45 21.46 -2.80
N PRO A 33 20.58 22.75 -3.18
CA PRO A 33 20.70 23.80 -2.18
C PRO A 33 19.48 23.72 -1.28
N SER A 34 19.71 23.40 -0.02
CA SER A 34 18.71 23.42 1.03
C SER A 34 18.04 24.80 1.01
N LEU A 35 16.79 24.85 0.57
CA LEU A 35 15.93 25.99 0.81
C LEU A 35 15.87 26.22 2.33
N PRO A 36 15.83 27.47 2.82
CA PRO A 36 15.87 27.73 4.25
C PRO A 36 14.57 27.26 4.93
N ALA A 37 14.53 25.99 5.35
CA ALA A 37 13.46 25.37 6.12
C ALA A 37 13.50 25.74 7.61
N ALA A 38 14.54 26.45 8.05
CA ALA A 38 14.83 26.65 9.47
C ALA A 38 13.74 27.43 10.23
N SER A 39 13.04 28.39 9.59
CA SER A 39 12.17 29.31 10.33
C SER A 39 10.81 28.75 10.76
N ALA A 40 10.23 27.79 10.04
CA ALA A 40 8.90 27.24 10.37
C ALA A 40 9.02 26.01 11.29
N ALA A 41 10.00 25.13 11.02
CA ALA A 41 10.29 23.98 11.86
C ALA A 41 10.77 24.40 13.28
N GLN A 42 11.50 25.52 13.41
CA GLN A 42 11.93 26.03 14.72
C GLN A 42 10.77 26.57 15.57
N ALA A 43 9.73 27.16 14.98
CA ALA A 43 8.56 27.67 15.70
C ALA A 43 7.67 26.54 16.26
N HIS A 44 7.65 25.38 15.59
CA HIS A 44 6.94 24.20 16.11
C HIS A 44 7.75 23.43 17.16
N ALA A 45 9.09 23.41 17.05
CA ALA A 45 9.95 22.70 18.00
C ALA A 45 9.97 23.29 19.42
N ASP A 46 9.67 24.59 19.59
CA ASP A 46 9.56 25.23 20.91
C ASP A 46 8.11 25.46 21.38
N GLY A 47 7.12 25.02 20.59
CA GLY A 47 5.69 25.21 20.86
C GLY A 47 5.20 26.66 20.71
N SER A 48 6.00 27.57 20.15
CA SER A 48 5.63 28.96 19.95
C SER A 48 4.73 29.13 18.72
N LYS A 49 3.47 29.50 18.95
CA LYS A 49 2.53 29.79 17.86
C LYS A 49 3.06 30.94 17.00
N PRO A 50 2.89 30.90 15.67
CA PRO A 50 3.32 31.99 14.80
C PRO A 50 2.76 33.32 15.26
N SER A 51 3.66 34.27 15.45
CA SER A 51 3.32 35.61 15.92
C SER A 51 4.07 36.65 15.11
N LEU A 52 3.46 37.83 14.98
CA LEU A 52 4.09 38.99 14.35
C LEU A 52 4.42 40.02 15.43
N GLY A 53 5.70 40.12 15.78
CA GLY A 53 6.23 41.08 16.74
C GLY A 53 7.01 42.20 16.08
N PHE A 54 6.82 43.44 16.51
CA PHE A 54 7.67 44.57 16.13
C PHE A 54 7.71 45.64 17.23
N GLU A 55 8.77 46.43 17.25
CA GLU A 55 8.91 47.55 18.17
C GLU A 55 8.02 48.72 17.72
N LEU A 56 7.22 49.24 18.65
CA LEU A 56 6.36 50.39 18.42
C LEU A 56 7.08 51.66 18.91
N LYS A 57 7.57 52.47 17.96
CA LYS A 57 8.32 53.70 18.28
C LYS A 57 7.53 54.76 19.08
N ILE A 58 6.20 54.67 19.05
CA ILE A 58 5.30 55.57 19.76
C ILE A 58 4.41 54.67 20.61
N GLU A 59 4.42 54.86 21.92
CA GLU A 59 3.63 54.03 22.84
C GLU A 59 2.13 54.08 22.48
N PRO A 60 1.42 52.95 22.65
CA PRO A 60 -0.03 52.95 22.54
C PRO A 60 -0.66 53.66 23.74
N ILE A 61 -1.87 54.17 23.56
CA ILE A 61 -2.65 54.78 24.63
C ILE A 61 -3.76 53.83 25.08
N TRP A 62 -4.22 54.00 26.31
CA TRP A 62 -5.32 53.22 26.88
C TRP A 62 -6.54 54.12 27.09
N LEU A 63 -7.66 53.76 26.45
CA LEU A 63 -8.93 54.45 26.60
C LEU A 63 -9.96 53.47 27.16
N SER A 64 -10.44 53.71 28.38
CA SER A 64 -11.42 52.84 29.05
C SER A 64 -11.02 51.36 29.04
N GLY A 65 -9.75 51.07 29.28
CA GLY A 65 -9.21 49.71 29.27
C GLY A 65 -8.96 49.11 27.89
N GLN A 66 -9.14 49.86 26.80
CA GLN A 66 -8.87 49.41 25.43
C GLN A 66 -7.58 50.04 24.90
N MET A 67 -6.72 49.21 24.30
CA MET A 67 -5.48 49.65 23.69
C MET A 67 -5.73 50.28 22.31
N MET A 68 -5.24 51.50 22.14
CA MET A 68 -5.32 52.26 20.89
C MET A 68 -3.92 52.49 20.34
N LEU A 69 -3.71 52.12 19.08
CA LEU A 69 -2.42 52.17 18.40
C LEU A 69 -2.31 53.44 17.54
N PRO A 70 -1.16 54.12 17.53
CA PRO A 70 -0.86 55.14 16.52
C PRO A 70 -0.84 54.49 15.13
N ALA A 71 -1.80 54.83 14.27
CA ALA A 71 -2.09 54.09 13.04
C ALA A 71 -0.88 54.05 12.08
N LYS A 72 -0.13 55.15 11.98
CA LYS A 72 1.09 55.22 11.15
C LYS A 72 2.21 54.34 11.67
N ALA A 73 2.39 54.28 13.00
CA ALA A 73 3.42 53.45 13.63
C ALA A 73 3.09 51.96 13.43
N PHE A 74 1.83 51.58 13.64
CA PHE A 74 1.34 50.24 13.32
C PHE A 74 1.55 49.88 11.85
N ALA A 75 1.08 50.72 10.92
CA ALA A 75 1.18 50.44 9.49
C ALA A 75 2.64 50.23 9.05
N LYS A 76 3.56 51.07 9.55
CA LYS A 76 4.98 50.92 9.31
C LYS A 76 5.54 49.62 9.91
N GLY A 77 5.29 49.36 11.19
CA GLY A 77 5.84 48.20 11.90
C GLY A 77 5.32 46.87 11.36
N ALA A 78 4.04 46.81 10.99
CA ALA A 78 3.42 45.62 10.42
C ALA A 78 3.64 45.47 8.91
N GLY A 79 4.25 46.46 8.24
CA GLY A 79 4.35 46.51 6.79
C GLY A 79 3.00 46.45 6.09
N ALA A 80 2.02 47.19 6.62
CA ALA A 80 0.68 47.34 6.08
C ALA A 80 0.53 48.73 5.44
N SER A 81 -0.35 48.88 4.45
CA SER A 81 -0.67 50.20 3.90
C SER A 81 -1.80 50.85 4.69
N LEU A 82 -1.67 52.14 4.97
CA LEU A 82 -2.70 52.98 5.60
C LEU A 82 -3.10 54.10 4.65
N VAL A 83 -4.38 54.17 4.32
CA VAL A 83 -5.01 55.32 3.64
C VAL A 83 -5.98 55.98 4.62
N PHE A 84 -5.81 57.29 4.82
CA PHE A 84 -6.70 58.08 5.67
C PHE A 84 -7.14 59.33 4.91
N SER A 85 -8.44 59.46 4.64
CA SER A 85 -9.00 60.59 3.88
C SER A 85 -10.41 60.92 4.37
N LYS A 86 -10.67 62.20 4.66
CA LYS A 86 -11.99 62.71 5.10
C LYS A 86 -12.61 61.88 6.24
N GLY A 87 -11.80 61.42 7.19
CA GLY A 87 -12.25 60.58 8.32
C GLY A 87 -12.39 59.09 8.02
N ALA A 88 -12.34 58.66 6.76
CA ALA A 88 -12.32 57.25 6.36
C ALA A 88 -10.91 56.66 6.48
N ILE A 89 -10.83 55.42 6.94
CA ILE A 89 -9.60 54.68 7.24
C ILE A 89 -9.64 53.38 6.44
N THR A 90 -8.59 53.12 5.67
CA THR A 90 -8.38 51.83 5.00
C THR A 90 -7.00 51.31 5.36
N LEU A 91 -6.97 50.13 5.96
CA LEU A 91 -5.77 49.37 6.26
C LEU A 91 -5.73 48.12 5.37
N LYS A 92 -4.55 47.78 4.84
CA LYS A 92 -4.39 46.59 3.99
C LYS A 92 -3.07 45.89 4.25
N LYS A 93 -3.11 44.57 4.37
CA LYS A 93 -1.94 43.68 4.43
C LYS A 93 -2.21 42.44 3.56
N GLY A 94 -1.43 42.27 2.50
CA GLY A 94 -1.68 41.20 1.52
C GLY A 94 -3.10 41.29 0.94
N ALA A 95 -3.86 40.20 1.05
CA ALA A 95 -5.26 40.12 0.61
C ALA A 95 -6.27 40.72 1.61
N ILE A 96 -5.85 40.98 2.86
CA ILE A 96 -6.75 41.44 3.91
C ILE A 96 -6.90 42.95 3.84
N GLN A 97 -8.14 43.43 3.78
CA GLN A 97 -8.48 44.84 3.83
C GLN A 97 -9.50 45.11 4.95
N VAL A 98 -9.19 46.10 5.78
CA VAL A 98 -10.06 46.58 6.86
C VAL A 98 -10.38 48.05 6.64
N ASN A 99 -11.66 48.34 6.49
CA ASN A 99 -12.19 49.69 6.34
C ASN A 99 -12.88 50.13 7.64
N GLY A 100 -12.73 51.39 8.02
CA GLY A 100 -13.40 51.99 9.17
C GLY A 100 -13.45 53.50 9.03
N ALA A 101 -13.98 54.18 10.05
CA ALA A 101 -14.03 55.63 10.07
C ALA A 101 -13.82 56.17 11.48
N VAL A 102 -13.24 57.37 11.57
CA VAL A 102 -13.13 58.11 12.83
C VAL A 102 -14.53 58.32 13.42
N GLY A 103 -14.66 58.10 14.73
CA GLY A 103 -15.94 58.22 15.44
C GLY A 103 -16.90 57.04 15.28
N SER A 104 -16.69 56.15 14.31
CA SER A 104 -17.53 54.97 14.12
C SER A 104 -16.95 53.72 14.80
N PRO A 105 -17.74 52.99 15.61
CA PRO A 105 -17.33 51.69 16.14
C PRO A 105 -17.54 50.55 15.12
N LYS A 106 -18.00 50.86 13.90
CA LYS A 106 -18.20 49.86 12.84
C LYS A 106 -16.99 49.86 11.91
N ALA A 107 -16.38 48.70 11.74
CA ALA A 107 -15.40 48.42 10.70
C ALA A 107 -15.92 47.31 9.76
N VAL A 108 -15.30 47.18 8.59
CA VAL A 108 -15.55 46.10 7.64
C VAL A 108 -14.22 45.44 7.33
N ALA A 109 -14.05 44.18 7.72
CA ALA A 109 -12.87 43.38 7.44
C ALA A 109 -13.26 42.31 6.40
N ASN A 110 -12.65 42.34 5.21
CA ASN A 110 -12.93 41.40 4.11
C ASN A 110 -14.43 41.23 3.81
N GLY A 111 -15.19 42.33 3.81
CA GLY A 111 -16.63 42.33 3.54
C GLY A 111 -17.52 42.00 4.74
N GLN A 112 -16.96 41.52 5.86
CA GLN A 112 -17.70 41.25 7.09
C GLN A 112 -17.69 42.44 8.04
N SER A 113 -18.84 42.77 8.62
CA SER A 113 -18.96 43.83 9.61
C SER A 113 -18.35 43.41 10.94
N VAL A 114 -17.37 44.18 11.44
CA VAL A 114 -16.72 43.98 12.73
C VAL A 114 -17.10 45.16 13.65
N ARG A 115 -17.63 44.86 14.83
CA ARG A 115 -17.87 45.87 15.87
C ARG A 115 -16.59 46.08 16.67
N LEU A 116 -16.03 47.26 16.57
CA LEU A 116 -14.89 47.69 17.36
C LEU A 116 -15.34 48.03 18.79
N PRO A 117 -14.56 47.67 19.82
CA PRO A 117 -14.87 48.02 21.21
C PRO A 117 -14.79 49.53 21.45
N TYR A 118 -14.06 50.25 20.59
CA TYR A 118 -13.94 51.70 20.60
C TYR A 118 -13.82 52.23 19.17
N SER A 119 -14.26 53.45 18.91
CA SER A 119 -14.10 54.05 17.57
C SER A 119 -12.67 54.57 17.38
N PRO A 120 -12.10 54.51 16.15
CA PRO A 120 -10.90 55.26 15.81
C PRO A 120 -11.05 56.75 16.12
N LYS A 121 -9.96 57.40 16.57
CA LYS A 121 -9.97 58.80 17.00
C LYS A 121 -8.76 59.58 16.51
N LEU A 122 -8.95 60.88 16.31
CA LEU A 122 -7.85 61.83 16.19
C LEU A 122 -7.55 62.40 17.58
N ILE A 123 -6.31 62.25 18.04
CA ILE A 123 -5.84 62.78 19.32
C ILE A 123 -4.59 63.59 19.01
N GLN A 124 -4.66 64.90 19.28
CA GLN A 124 -3.58 65.85 18.96
C GLN A 124 -3.10 65.74 17.49
N GLY A 125 -4.05 65.57 16.56
CA GLY A 125 -3.78 65.45 15.13
C GLY A 125 -3.26 64.09 14.66
N ALA A 126 -2.95 63.15 15.57
CA ALA A 126 -2.56 61.79 15.23
C ALA A 126 -3.77 60.84 15.21
N LEU A 127 -3.83 59.96 14.20
CA LEU A 127 -4.86 58.93 14.09
C LEU A 127 -4.51 57.74 14.98
N TYR A 128 -5.43 57.41 15.88
CA TYR A 128 -5.39 56.23 16.73
C TYR A 128 -6.49 55.24 16.33
N ILE A 129 -6.11 53.97 16.15
CA ILE A 129 -7.02 52.87 15.83
C ILE A 129 -7.07 51.87 16.98
N PRO A 130 -8.22 51.23 17.26
CA PRO A 130 -8.29 50.15 18.25
C PRO A 130 -7.39 48.99 17.84
N VAL A 131 -6.74 48.33 18.80
CA VAL A 131 -5.89 47.17 18.53
C VAL A 131 -6.62 46.06 17.78
N LEU A 132 -7.92 45.87 18.00
CA LEU A 132 -8.72 44.89 17.25
C LEU A 132 -8.74 45.19 15.73
N MET A 133 -8.83 46.47 15.34
CA MET A 133 -8.80 46.86 13.92
C MET A 133 -7.43 46.54 13.29
N ALA A 134 -6.36 46.73 14.06
CA ALA A 134 -5.00 46.37 13.67
C ALA A 134 -4.83 44.85 13.58
N ALA A 135 -5.29 44.09 14.57
CA ALA A 135 -5.23 42.63 14.58
C ALA A 135 -5.98 42.04 13.37
N LYS A 136 -7.20 42.51 13.11
CA LYS A 136 -7.99 42.09 11.94
C LYS A 136 -7.33 42.45 10.61
N THR A 137 -6.54 43.51 10.54
CA THR A 137 -5.74 43.84 9.34
C THR A 137 -4.67 42.78 9.07
N LEU A 138 -4.17 42.12 10.11
CA LEU A 138 -3.18 41.05 10.03
C LEU A 138 -3.81 39.66 9.93
N GLY A 139 -5.15 39.57 9.98
CA GLY A 139 -5.86 38.28 10.06
C GLY A 139 -5.62 37.57 11.39
N MET A 140 -5.30 38.31 12.45
CA MET A 140 -5.02 37.79 13.79
C MET A 140 -6.07 38.32 14.78
N ASP A 141 -6.25 37.60 15.89
CA ASP A 141 -7.27 37.91 16.89
C ASP A 141 -6.69 38.35 18.23
N GLN A 142 -5.43 38.00 18.50
CA GLN A 142 -4.77 38.27 19.76
C GLN A 142 -3.65 39.29 19.59
N SER A 143 -3.38 40.03 20.67
CA SER A 143 -2.32 41.03 20.72
C SER A 143 -1.78 41.19 22.14
N ALA A 144 -0.48 41.43 22.27
CA ALA A 144 0.18 41.76 23.53
C ALA A 144 1.17 42.92 23.32
N TYR A 145 1.27 43.82 24.29
CA TYR A 145 2.24 44.93 24.28
C TYR A 145 3.09 44.88 25.54
N GLU A 146 4.41 44.81 25.35
CA GLU A 146 5.39 44.83 26.42
C GLU A 146 5.98 46.24 26.55
N LYS A 147 5.63 46.94 27.62
CA LYS A 147 6.03 48.35 27.80
C LYS A 147 7.55 48.53 27.95
N ALA A 148 8.23 47.61 28.63
CA ALA A 148 9.67 47.71 28.89
C ALA A 148 10.50 47.71 27.59
N THR A 149 10.04 46.98 26.57
CA THR A 149 10.74 46.80 25.28
C THR A 149 10.07 47.57 24.14
N GLY A 150 8.88 48.13 24.36
CA GLY A 150 8.05 48.70 23.31
C GLY A 150 7.54 47.67 22.30
N LYS A 151 7.65 46.36 22.59
CA LYS A 151 7.32 45.29 21.65
C LYS A 151 5.82 45.05 21.59
N LEU A 152 5.24 45.24 20.41
CA LEU A 152 3.86 44.86 20.10
C LEU A 152 3.87 43.53 19.34
N THR A 153 3.11 42.56 19.82
CA THR A 153 3.01 41.22 19.23
C THR A 153 1.56 40.91 18.89
N PHE A 154 1.31 40.32 17.72
CA PHE A 154 0.02 39.77 17.32
C PHE A 154 0.13 38.26 17.11
N SER A 155 -0.93 37.52 17.43
CA SER A 155 -0.98 36.06 17.28
C SER A 155 -2.39 35.57 16.90
N TYR A 156 -2.46 34.35 16.39
CA TYR A 156 -3.72 33.68 16.10
C TYR A 156 -4.42 33.21 17.38
N SER A 157 -5.76 33.28 17.40
CA SER A 157 -6.54 32.67 18.49
C SER A 157 -6.52 31.14 18.42
N PRO A 158 -6.86 30.43 19.50
CA PRO A 158 -7.04 28.98 19.46
C PRO A 158 -8.06 28.53 18.40
N TYR A 159 -9.13 29.31 18.19
CA TYR A 159 -10.14 29.01 17.18
C TYR A 159 -9.58 29.09 15.75
N GLN A 160 -8.80 30.14 15.44
CA GLN A 160 -8.15 30.25 14.14
C GLN A 160 -7.15 29.12 13.89
N ALA A 161 -6.41 28.70 14.91
CA ALA A 161 -5.49 27.56 14.80
C ALA A 161 -6.25 26.27 14.42
N MET A 162 -7.39 26.00 15.07
CA MET A 162 -8.25 24.85 14.73
C MET A 162 -8.77 24.92 13.29
N GLU A 163 -9.19 26.09 12.80
CA GLU A 163 -9.61 26.26 11.40
C GLU A 163 -8.47 25.99 10.41
N PHE A 164 -7.24 26.37 10.75
CA PHE A 164 -6.07 26.10 9.91
C PHE A 164 -5.75 24.59 9.88
N GLU A 165 -5.86 23.91 11.01
CA GLU A 165 -5.72 22.45 11.10
C GLU A 165 -6.78 21.75 10.25
N GLU A 166 -8.07 22.08 10.42
CA GLU A 166 -9.15 21.48 9.63
C GLU A 166 -8.93 21.70 8.12
N ARG A 167 -8.52 22.89 7.72
CA ARG A 167 -8.21 23.19 6.32
C ARG A 167 -6.97 22.43 5.83
N MET A 168 -5.96 22.24 6.68
CA MET A 168 -4.80 21.42 6.37
C MET A 168 -5.19 19.97 6.13
N PHE A 169 -6.12 19.41 6.92
CA PHE A 169 -6.65 18.06 6.72
C PHE A 169 -7.34 17.91 5.36
N HIS A 170 -8.22 18.84 5.00
CA HIS A 170 -8.88 18.82 3.68
C HIS A 170 -7.86 18.93 2.53
N ALA A 171 -6.90 19.86 2.67
CA ALA A 171 -5.84 20.02 1.68
C ALA A 171 -4.97 18.77 1.54
N ALA A 172 -4.63 18.11 2.66
CA ALA A 172 -3.84 16.88 2.65
C ALA A 172 -4.59 15.73 1.97
N ARG A 173 -5.89 15.59 2.23
CA ARG A 173 -6.77 14.62 1.56
C ARG A 173 -6.85 14.85 0.05
N ASP A 174 -6.95 16.10 -0.36
CA ASP A 174 -7.18 16.50 -1.75
C ASP A 174 -5.85 16.67 -2.53
N GLY A 175 -4.71 16.61 -1.84
CA GLY A 175 -3.37 16.75 -2.42
C GLY A 175 -2.94 18.19 -2.69
N GLU A 176 -3.58 19.17 -2.07
CA GLU A 176 -3.30 20.60 -2.26
C GLU A 176 -2.09 21.07 -1.45
N ALA A 177 -0.88 20.71 -1.90
CA ALA A 177 0.37 21.03 -1.20
C ALA A 177 0.57 22.53 -0.92
N ALA A 178 0.11 23.42 -1.80
CA ALA A 178 0.17 24.87 -1.58
C ALA A 178 -0.70 25.30 -0.39
N THR A 179 -1.90 24.74 -0.26
CA THR A 179 -2.81 25.00 0.87
C THR A 179 -2.22 24.43 2.16
N VAL A 180 -1.65 23.22 2.13
CA VAL A 180 -0.94 22.62 3.27
C VAL A 180 0.18 23.54 3.77
N LYS A 181 1.09 23.96 2.87
CA LYS A 181 2.21 24.86 3.20
C LYS A 181 1.74 26.18 3.80
N GLU A 182 0.64 26.74 3.28
CA GLU A 182 0.07 27.97 3.81
C GLU A 182 -0.53 27.78 5.22
N MET A 183 -1.23 26.67 5.48
CA MET A 183 -1.79 26.40 6.82
C MET A 183 -0.68 26.19 7.85
N LEU A 184 0.38 25.46 7.50
CA LEU A 184 1.58 25.32 8.33
C LEU A 184 2.24 26.67 8.62
N ARG A 185 2.37 27.56 7.63
CA ARG A 185 2.87 28.94 7.85
C ARG A 185 2.01 29.76 8.82
N ARG A 186 0.70 29.46 8.89
CA ARG A 186 -0.25 30.11 9.80
C ARG A 186 -0.32 29.43 11.17
N GLY A 187 0.44 28.36 11.37
CA GLY A 187 0.57 27.70 12.67
C GLY A 187 -0.40 26.57 12.90
N ALA A 188 -0.95 25.98 11.84
CA ALA A 188 -1.54 24.65 11.97
C ALA A 188 -0.48 23.70 12.52
N ASP A 189 -0.81 22.94 13.56
CA ASP A 189 0.10 21.94 14.09
C ASP A 189 0.20 20.75 13.11
N PRO A 190 1.38 20.45 12.54
CA PRO A 190 1.58 19.34 11.61
C PRO A 190 1.30 17.95 12.22
N LEU A 191 1.22 17.86 13.55
CA LEU A 191 0.93 16.64 14.32
C LEU A 191 -0.48 16.64 14.92
N ALA A 192 -1.30 17.66 14.63
CA ALA A 192 -2.69 17.70 15.07
C ALA A 192 -3.45 16.47 14.58
N ARG A 193 -4.33 15.95 15.43
CA ARG A 193 -5.25 14.87 15.10
C ARG A 193 -6.61 15.42 14.71
N GLY A 194 -7.14 14.97 13.58
CA GLY A 194 -8.29 15.58 12.95
C GLY A 194 -9.61 15.16 13.58
N HIS A 195 -10.38 16.12 14.10
CA HIS A 195 -11.78 15.88 14.45
C HIS A 195 -12.57 15.51 13.18
N GLY A 196 -12.97 14.24 13.06
CA GLY A 196 -13.64 13.68 11.87
C GLY A 196 -12.78 12.78 10.98
N TYR A 197 -11.47 12.68 11.23
CA TYR A 197 -10.54 11.77 10.55
C TYR A 197 -9.99 10.69 11.50
N GLY A 198 -10.67 10.45 12.62
CA GLY A 198 -10.22 9.57 13.70
C GLY A 198 -8.94 10.09 14.35
N ASP A 199 -8.08 9.18 14.80
CA ASP A 199 -6.78 9.51 15.41
C ASP A 199 -5.66 9.81 14.40
N SER A 200 -6.03 10.09 13.15
CA SER A 200 -5.07 10.35 12.06
C SER A 200 -4.54 11.77 12.06
N THR A 201 -3.27 11.92 11.72
CA THR A 201 -2.66 13.20 11.31
C THR A 201 -3.01 13.53 9.86
N ALA A 202 -2.76 14.77 9.44
CA ALA A 202 -2.90 15.16 8.03
C ALA A 202 -1.96 14.34 7.13
N LEU A 203 -0.77 13.97 7.62
CA LEU A 203 0.19 13.15 6.88
C LEU A 203 -0.35 11.72 6.67
N ASP A 204 -0.96 11.13 7.69
CA ASP A 204 -1.54 9.79 7.58
C ASP A 204 -2.64 9.73 6.51
N VAL A 205 -3.48 10.77 6.44
CA VAL A 205 -4.52 10.91 5.40
C VAL A 205 -3.90 11.04 4.01
N ALA A 206 -2.86 11.87 3.86
CA ALA A 206 -2.17 12.05 2.59
C ALA A 206 -1.49 10.75 2.11
N ILE A 207 -0.87 9.98 3.01
CA ILE A 207 -0.22 8.70 2.70
C ILE A 207 -1.24 7.68 2.19
N ARG A 208 -2.34 7.45 2.91
CA ARG A 208 -3.36 6.47 2.51
C ARG A 208 -3.96 6.76 1.14
N LEU A 209 -4.08 8.04 0.78
CA LEU A 209 -4.62 8.49 -0.50
C LEU A 209 -3.54 8.76 -1.56
N ALA A 210 -2.28 8.41 -1.27
CA ALA A 210 -1.12 8.58 -2.14
C ALA A 210 -0.97 10.02 -2.71
N ARG A 211 -1.18 11.02 -1.87
CA ARG A 211 -1.07 12.45 -2.24
C ARG A 211 0.37 12.94 -2.14
N MET A 212 1.22 12.54 -3.10
CA MET A 212 2.66 12.80 -3.11
C MET A 212 3.06 14.22 -2.67
N ASP A 213 2.57 15.26 -3.36
CA ASP A 213 2.97 16.64 -3.08
C ASP A 213 2.58 17.09 -1.66
N ALA A 214 1.46 16.58 -1.12
CA ALA A 214 1.04 16.87 0.25
C ALA A 214 1.88 16.10 1.27
N VAL A 215 2.23 14.83 0.98
CA VAL A 215 3.16 14.03 1.79
C VAL A 215 4.50 14.74 1.91
N GLU A 216 5.08 15.19 0.79
CA GLU A 216 6.34 15.95 0.79
C GLU A 216 6.24 17.23 1.62
N ALA A 217 5.15 17.99 1.48
CA ALA A 217 4.95 19.24 2.22
C ALA A 217 4.89 19.01 3.74
N LEU A 218 4.23 17.95 4.18
CA LEU A 218 4.06 17.60 5.60
C LEU A 218 5.35 17.02 6.20
N LEU A 219 6.03 16.12 5.47
CA LEU A 219 7.34 15.60 5.87
C LEU A 219 8.39 16.72 5.99
N ALA A 220 8.39 17.68 5.06
CA ALA A 220 9.26 18.86 5.14
C ALA A 220 8.96 19.76 6.35
N ALA A 221 7.77 19.66 6.92
CA ALA A 221 7.36 20.35 8.14
C ALA A 221 7.68 19.58 9.44
N GLY A 222 8.33 18.41 9.33
CA GLY A 222 8.71 17.58 10.46
C GLY A 222 7.58 16.65 10.96
N SER A 223 6.52 16.46 10.18
CA SER A 223 5.50 15.45 10.48
C SER A 223 6.11 14.05 10.51
N THR A 224 5.67 13.24 11.46
CA THR A 224 5.91 11.80 11.50
C THR A 224 4.65 11.06 11.07
N PHE A 225 4.80 9.85 10.54
CA PHE A 225 3.69 8.99 10.13
C PHE A 225 3.70 7.67 10.89
N ASP A 226 2.55 7.00 10.91
CA ASP A 226 2.47 5.61 11.35
C ASP A 226 3.10 4.69 10.27
N PRO A 227 4.19 3.94 10.58
CA PRO A 227 4.81 3.01 9.63
C PRO A 227 3.85 1.97 9.05
N GLN A 228 2.76 1.64 9.77
CA GLN A 228 1.80 0.63 9.34
C GLN A 228 0.97 1.04 8.13
N LEU A 229 0.90 2.35 7.82
CA LEU A 229 0.23 2.83 6.61
C LEU A 229 0.92 2.36 5.33
N ALA A 230 2.18 1.94 5.40
CA ALA A 230 2.89 1.38 4.26
C ALA A 230 2.18 0.13 3.70
N ALA A 231 1.60 -0.71 4.56
CA ALA A 231 0.90 -1.90 4.12
C ALA A 231 -0.35 -1.58 3.29
N ASP A 232 -1.14 -0.57 3.68
CA ASP A 232 -2.39 -0.17 3.02
C ASP A 232 -2.21 0.07 1.52
N PHE A 233 -1.09 0.68 1.14
CA PHE A 233 -0.84 1.06 -0.24
C PHE A 233 0.08 0.06 -0.98
N LEU A 234 0.74 -0.85 -0.27
CA LEU A 234 1.49 -1.96 -0.84
C LEU A 234 0.63 -3.20 -1.09
N GLU A 235 -0.65 -3.21 -0.71
CA GLU A 235 -1.58 -4.27 -1.08
C GLU A 235 -1.66 -4.45 -2.62
N PRO A 236 -1.66 -5.70 -3.14
CA PRO A 236 -1.47 -5.95 -4.57
C PRO A 236 -2.48 -5.27 -5.50
N SER A 237 -3.73 -5.12 -5.06
CA SER A 237 -4.79 -4.47 -5.85
C SER A 237 -4.60 -2.95 -5.99
N GLN A 238 -3.64 -2.36 -5.26
CA GLN A 238 -3.50 -0.92 -5.10
C GLN A 238 -2.09 -0.40 -5.45
N ARG A 239 -1.18 -1.20 -6.03
CA ARG A 239 0.25 -0.85 -6.19
C ARG A 239 0.57 0.13 -7.32
N ALA A 240 -0.28 0.22 -8.34
CA ALA A 240 0.05 0.97 -9.56
C ALA A 240 0.43 2.43 -9.25
N GLY A 241 1.66 2.82 -9.62
CA GLY A 241 2.18 4.19 -9.44
C GLY A 241 2.63 4.53 -8.02
N LYS A 242 2.72 3.58 -7.09
CA LYS A 242 3.02 3.84 -5.67
C LYS A 242 4.47 3.67 -5.25
N SER A 243 5.35 3.28 -6.17
CA SER A 243 6.80 3.13 -5.92
C SER A 243 7.47 4.46 -5.54
N GLY A 244 6.97 5.59 -6.05
CA GLY A 244 7.40 6.93 -5.66
C GLY A 244 7.08 7.26 -4.20
N LEU A 245 5.88 6.92 -3.73
CA LEU A 245 5.49 7.11 -2.33
C LEU A 245 6.31 6.23 -1.40
N LEU A 246 6.49 4.95 -1.75
CA LEU A 246 7.32 4.05 -0.95
C LEU A 246 8.75 4.58 -0.80
N ARG A 247 9.36 5.01 -1.92
CA ARG A 247 10.71 5.59 -1.92
C ARG A 247 10.78 6.78 -0.96
N LEU A 248 9.83 7.71 -1.06
CA LEU A 248 9.77 8.88 -0.20
C LEU A 248 9.65 8.50 1.28
N LEU A 249 8.79 7.54 1.64
CA LEU A 249 8.64 7.12 3.04
C LEU A 249 9.88 6.41 3.57
N LEU A 250 10.55 5.58 2.75
CA LEU A 250 11.82 4.93 3.11
C LEU A 250 12.94 5.96 3.34
N GLU A 251 13.03 6.99 2.49
CA GLU A 251 13.96 8.12 2.66
C GLU A 251 13.68 8.93 3.94
N HIS A 252 12.43 8.92 4.41
CA HIS A 252 11.98 9.57 5.64
C HIS A 252 11.83 8.61 6.84
N GLY A 253 12.50 7.46 6.82
CA GLY A 253 12.68 6.61 8.00
C GLY A 253 11.63 5.52 8.22
N LEU A 254 10.82 5.19 7.21
CA LEU A 254 10.04 3.95 7.23
C LEU A 254 11.01 2.76 7.37
N ASP A 255 10.85 1.97 8.43
CA ASP A 255 11.62 0.73 8.59
C ASP A 255 11.17 -0.28 7.51
N PRO A 256 12.06 -0.70 6.59
CA PRO A 256 11.71 -1.65 5.53
C PRO A 256 11.34 -3.05 6.08
N ASN A 257 11.65 -3.34 7.35
CA ASN A 257 11.30 -4.57 8.04
C ASN A 257 10.00 -4.47 8.85
N THR A 258 9.22 -3.40 8.69
CA THR A 258 7.91 -3.23 9.33
C THR A 258 7.02 -4.46 9.06
N ILE A 259 6.40 -4.96 10.13
CA ILE A 259 5.44 -6.06 10.09
C ILE A 259 4.03 -5.50 10.23
N GLU A 260 3.19 -5.78 9.24
CA GLU A 260 1.77 -5.43 9.25
C GLU A 260 1.04 -6.29 10.30
N PRO A 261 0.37 -5.69 11.31
CA PRO A 261 -0.12 -6.42 12.48
C PRO A 261 -1.25 -7.41 12.20
N VAL A 262 -2.10 -7.15 11.20
CA VAL A 262 -3.30 -7.96 10.93
C VAL A 262 -2.94 -9.27 10.24
N SER A 263 -2.11 -9.22 9.20
CA SER A 263 -1.65 -10.35 8.39
C SER A 263 -0.37 -10.99 8.92
N GLY A 264 0.39 -10.26 9.76
CA GLY A 264 1.69 -10.67 10.29
C GLY A 264 2.79 -10.72 9.24
N ARG A 265 2.65 -9.97 8.14
CA ARG A 265 3.55 -10.00 6.98
C ARG A 265 4.49 -8.80 6.99
N SER A 266 5.73 -9.00 6.55
CA SER A 266 6.64 -7.88 6.30
C SER A 266 6.25 -7.10 5.05
N LEU A 267 6.67 -5.83 4.96
CA LEU A 267 6.49 -5.04 3.73
C LEU A 267 7.10 -5.75 2.50
N LEU A 268 8.25 -6.40 2.66
CA LEU A 268 8.88 -7.17 1.59
C LEU A 268 8.07 -8.41 1.20
N GLU A 269 7.46 -9.10 2.16
CA GLU A 269 6.56 -10.22 1.86
C GLU A 269 5.31 -9.73 1.14
N ILE A 270 4.74 -8.57 1.53
CA ILE A 270 3.61 -7.95 0.83
C ILE A 270 4.03 -7.63 -0.61
N ALA A 271 5.08 -6.83 -0.82
CA ALA A 271 5.58 -6.45 -2.14
C ALA A 271 5.92 -7.64 -3.05
N SER A 272 6.36 -8.76 -2.47
CA SER A 272 6.71 -9.99 -3.19
C SER A 272 5.51 -10.88 -3.53
N SER A 273 4.28 -10.53 -3.16
CA SER A 273 3.10 -11.34 -3.48
C SER A 273 2.41 -10.92 -4.77
N GLY A 274 2.24 -11.90 -5.65
CA GLY A 274 1.32 -11.88 -6.78
C GLY A 274 0.26 -12.97 -6.61
N GLY A 275 -0.76 -12.97 -7.44
CA GLY A 275 -1.81 -13.96 -7.32
C GLY A 275 -2.95 -13.79 -8.31
N ALA A 276 -3.69 -14.88 -8.48
CA ALA A 276 -4.95 -14.91 -9.18
C ALA A 276 -6.10 -15.29 -8.24
N TYR A 277 -7.27 -14.71 -8.48
CA TYR A 277 -8.52 -15.08 -7.81
C TYR A 277 -9.71 -14.75 -8.72
N THR A 278 -10.84 -15.39 -8.47
CA THR A 278 -12.08 -15.15 -9.24
C THR A 278 -13.02 -14.24 -8.46
N VAL A 279 -13.49 -13.16 -9.10
CA VAL A 279 -14.55 -12.28 -8.58
C VAL A 279 -15.64 -12.17 -9.64
N ASP A 280 -16.89 -12.42 -9.26
CA ASP A 280 -18.06 -12.37 -10.17
C ASP A 280 -17.86 -13.17 -11.47
N GLY A 281 -17.19 -14.33 -11.37
CA GLY A 281 -16.89 -15.20 -12.50
C GLY A 281 -15.77 -14.70 -13.43
N LYS A 282 -15.05 -13.65 -13.05
CA LYS A 282 -13.88 -13.14 -13.77
C LYS A 282 -12.62 -13.42 -12.98
N ASP A 283 -11.66 -14.05 -13.64
CA ASP A 283 -10.34 -14.26 -13.05
C ASP A 283 -9.54 -12.95 -13.13
N VAL A 284 -9.03 -12.53 -11.98
CA VAL A 284 -8.18 -11.34 -11.81
C VAL A 284 -6.81 -11.84 -11.41
N PHE A 285 -5.78 -11.41 -12.14
CA PHE A 285 -4.38 -11.65 -11.80
C PHE A 285 -3.68 -10.32 -11.58
N PHE A 286 -2.92 -10.24 -10.48
CA PHE A 286 -2.07 -9.10 -10.18
C PHE A 286 -0.61 -9.54 -10.14
N GLU A 287 0.21 -8.82 -10.89
CA GLU A 287 1.65 -9.06 -10.99
C GLU A 287 2.40 -8.44 -9.80
N ILE A 288 3.54 -9.04 -9.49
CA ILE A 288 4.51 -8.47 -8.57
C ILE A 288 5.21 -7.33 -9.29
N ASP A 289 5.24 -6.13 -8.69
CA ASP A 289 6.07 -5.02 -9.14
C ASP A 289 7.51 -5.21 -8.60
N PRO A 290 8.49 -5.59 -9.44
CA PRO A 290 9.85 -5.83 -8.97
C PRO A 290 10.53 -4.57 -8.44
N GLU A 291 10.07 -3.37 -8.81
CA GLU A 291 10.63 -2.12 -8.30
C GLU A 291 10.34 -1.92 -6.82
N LEU A 292 9.15 -2.34 -6.33
CA LEU A 292 8.85 -2.29 -4.89
C LEU A 292 9.75 -3.24 -4.10
N VAL A 293 9.98 -4.45 -4.64
CA VAL A 293 10.92 -5.43 -4.05
C VAL A 293 12.34 -4.85 -4.03
N ARG A 294 12.78 -4.26 -5.14
CA ARG A 294 14.10 -3.63 -5.28
C ARG A 294 14.28 -2.49 -4.27
N LEU A 295 13.30 -1.61 -4.15
CA LEU A 295 13.32 -0.48 -3.22
C LEU A 295 13.48 -0.93 -1.77
N LEU A 296 12.66 -1.88 -1.32
CA LEU A 296 12.74 -2.40 0.05
C LEU A 296 14.09 -3.05 0.33
N LEU A 297 14.61 -3.85 -0.60
CA LEU A 297 15.93 -4.48 -0.47
C LEU A 297 17.06 -3.44 -0.44
N GLN A 298 17.01 -2.39 -1.28
CA GLN A 298 17.99 -1.31 -1.30
C GLN A 298 18.05 -0.53 0.03
N HIS A 299 16.92 -0.42 0.72
CA HIS A 299 16.83 0.24 2.02
C HIS A 299 17.08 -0.69 3.22
N GLY A 300 17.40 -1.98 2.99
CA GLY A 300 17.80 -2.91 4.04
C GLY A 300 16.70 -3.83 4.57
N ALA A 301 15.64 -4.09 3.80
CA ALA A 301 14.72 -5.19 4.10
C ALA A 301 15.49 -6.51 4.15
N ASP A 302 15.30 -7.28 5.23
CA ASP A 302 15.84 -8.63 5.36
C ASP A 302 15.01 -9.59 4.48
N PRO A 303 15.60 -10.20 3.44
CA PRO A 303 14.90 -11.11 2.55
C PRO A 303 14.47 -12.44 3.22
N ASN A 304 14.85 -12.66 4.47
CA ASN A 304 14.46 -13.82 5.26
C ASN A 304 13.44 -13.50 6.35
N VAL A 305 12.96 -12.26 6.49
CA VAL A 305 11.82 -11.94 7.37
C VAL A 305 10.52 -12.28 6.65
N GLY A 306 9.73 -13.18 7.24
CA GLY A 306 8.56 -13.76 6.58
C GLY A 306 8.96 -14.72 5.46
N SER A 307 8.18 -14.78 4.39
CA SER A 307 8.40 -15.72 3.26
C SER A 307 8.49 -15.06 1.86
N PRO A 308 9.16 -13.90 1.69
CA PRO A 308 9.10 -13.12 0.45
C PRO A 308 9.57 -13.91 -0.79
N LEU A 309 10.62 -14.74 -0.67
CA LEU A 309 11.07 -15.57 -1.78
C LEU A 309 10.04 -16.62 -2.20
N ALA A 310 9.34 -17.25 -1.24
CA ALA A 310 8.27 -18.18 -1.55
C ALA A 310 7.08 -17.47 -2.23
N GLN A 311 6.76 -16.24 -1.81
CA GLN A 311 5.73 -15.40 -2.44
C GLN A 311 6.10 -15.00 -3.87
N ALA A 312 7.36 -14.64 -4.12
CA ALA A 312 7.83 -14.26 -5.45
C ALA A 312 7.76 -15.44 -6.43
N VAL A 313 8.13 -16.64 -5.98
CA VAL A 313 7.97 -17.88 -6.74
C VAL A 313 6.50 -18.18 -6.97
N PHE A 314 5.67 -18.11 -5.92
CA PHE A 314 4.24 -18.39 -6.01
C PHE A 314 3.51 -17.47 -6.99
N GLY A 315 3.89 -16.19 -7.03
CA GLY A 315 3.36 -15.19 -7.96
C GLY A 315 4.01 -15.21 -9.35
N GLY A 316 4.92 -16.16 -9.63
CA GLY A 316 5.49 -16.33 -10.96
C GLY A 316 6.42 -15.20 -11.43
N SER A 317 7.04 -14.44 -10.52
CA SER A 317 7.96 -13.35 -10.88
C SER A 317 9.43 -13.79 -10.83
N PHE A 318 10.00 -14.05 -12.01
CA PHE A 318 11.42 -14.38 -12.15
C PHE A 318 12.31 -13.23 -11.64
N GLU A 319 11.98 -11.98 -11.99
CA GLU A 319 12.79 -10.82 -11.57
C GLU A 319 12.79 -10.64 -10.05
N ALA A 320 11.62 -10.66 -9.40
CA ALA A 320 11.55 -10.56 -7.95
C ALA A 320 12.28 -11.74 -7.26
N THR A 321 12.16 -12.95 -7.81
CA THR A 321 12.89 -14.13 -7.34
C THR A 321 14.40 -13.88 -7.39
N GLN A 322 14.92 -13.37 -8.51
CA GLN A 322 16.35 -13.09 -8.66
C GLN A 322 16.84 -11.94 -7.77
N LEU A 323 16.03 -10.90 -7.56
CA LEU A 323 16.34 -9.82 -6.63
C LEU A 323 16.50 -10.34 -5.20
N LEU A 324 15.56 -11.18 -4.75
CA LEU A 324 15.58 -11.75 -3.40
C LEU A 324 16.78 -12.71 -3.21
N LEU A 325 17.07 -13.57 -4.19
CA LEU A 325 18.26 -14.44 -4.16
C LEU A 325 19.55 -13.64 -4.12
N ALA A 326 19.66 -12.59 -4.94
CA ALA A 326 20.84 -11.71 -4.97
C ALA A 326 21.08 -11.00 -3.62
N SER A 327 20.00 -10.74 -2.88
CA SER A 327 20.06 -10.15 -1.53
C SER A 327 20.24 -11.16 -0.40
N GLY A 328 20.37 -12.46 -0.69
CA GLY A 328 20.65 -13.49 0.32
C GLY A 328 19.42 -14.20 0.91
N ALA A 329 18.29 -14.20 0.20
CA ALA A 329 17.15 -15.06 0.56
C ALA A 329 17.55 -16.55 0.55
N ASP A 330 17.19 -17.28 1.60
CA ASP A 330 17.38 -18.74 1.67
C ASP A 330 16.20 -19.49 1.01
N PRO A 331 16.42 -20.23 -0.09
CA PRO A 331 15.37 -20.98 -0.78
C PRO A 331 14.74 -22.11 0.05
N GLU A 332 15.48 -22.68 1.00
CA GLU A 332 15.05 -23.82 1.80
C GLU A 332 14.34 -23.39 3.09
N ARG A 333 14.42 -22.11 3.45
CA ARG A 333 13.76 -21.58 4.64
C ARG A 333 12.24 -21.69 4.53
N SER A 334 11.62 -22.30 5.53
CA SER A 334 10.17 -22.46 5.64
C SER A 334 9.62 -21.65 6.81
N VAL A 335 8.47 -21.01 6.63
CA VAL A 335 7.77 -20.25 7.68
C VAL A 335 6.40 -20.84 7.95
N GLY A 336 6.26 -21.50 9.10
CA GLY A 336 5.01 -22.15 9.51
C GLY A 336 4.47 -23.07 8.41
N ASN A 337 3.18 -22.90 8.08
CA ASN A 337 2.50 -23.69 7.06
C ASN A 337 2.67 -23.14 5.62
N ARG A 338 3.41 -22.04 5.41
CA ARG A 338 3.55 -21.40 4.09
C ARG A 338 4.56 -22.10 3.16
N GLY A 339 5.31 -23.07 3.69
CA GLY A 339 6.34 -23.82 2.95
C GLY A 339 7.60 -23.02 2.66
N SER A 340 8.59 -23.67 2.02
CA SER A 340 9.81 -23.03 1.51
C SER A 340 9.67 -22.64 0.05
N ALA A 341 10.49 -21.70 -0.42
CA ALA A 341 10.51 -21.34 -1.84
C ALA A 341 10.90 -22.53 -2.72
N ALA A 342 11.80 -23.39 -2.26
CA ALA A 342 12.16 -24.65 -2.90
C ALA A 342 10.95 -25.60 -3.02
N GLY A 343 10.14 -25.72 -1.97
CA GLY A 343 8.89 -26.49 -2.01
C GLY A 343 7.91 -25.93 -3.04
N THR A 344 7.65 -24.63 -3.01
CA THR A 344 6.76 -23.94 -3.96
C THR A 344 7.27 -24.09 -5.39
N ALA A 345 8.56 -23.89 -5.64
CA ALA A 345 9.15 -24.00 -6.97
C ALA A 345 9.06 -25.43 -7.54
N ARG A 346 9.15 -26.46 -6.69
CA ARG A 346 8.95 -27.85 -7.14
C ARG A 346 7.49 -28.11 -7.55
N MET A 347 6.55 -27.58 -6.77
CA MET A 347 5.12 -27.69 -7.03
C MET A 347 4.65 -26.89 -8.26
N GLN A 348 5.35 -25.82 -8.63
CA GLN A 348 5.00 -25.01 -9.81
C GLN A 348 5.89 -25.26 -11.03
N GLY A 349 6.84 -26.21 -10.95
CA GLY A 349 7.78 -26.47 -12.06
C GLY A 349 8.72 -25.30 -12.35
N LEU A 350 9.16 -24.58 -11.31
CA LEU A 350 10.01 -23.39 -11.36
C LEU A 350 11.38 -23.60 -10.68
N SER A 351 11.81 -24.85 -10.46
CA SER A 351 13.02 -25.14 -9.66
C SER A 351 14.29 -24.48 -10.23
N LYS A 352 14.42 -24.37 -11.56
CA LYS A 352 15.49 -23.60 -12.22
C LYS A 352 15.56 -22.11 -11.85
N TRP A 353 14.46 -21.47 -11.45
CA TRP A 353 14.45 -20.05 -11.07
C TRP A 353 15.14 -19.79 -9.73
N LEU A 354 15.33 -20.81 -8.91
CA LEU A 354 16.05 -20.69 -7.63
C LEU A 354 17.57 -20.66 -7.79
N ARG A 355 18.07 -20.73 -9.04
CA ARG A 355 19.48 -20.53 -9.36
C ARG A 355 19.70 -19.07 -9.72
N PRO A 356 20.67 -18.37 -9.10
CA PRO A 356 21.04 -17.02 -9.51
C PRO A 356 21.37 -16.96 -11.01
N SER A 357 20.70 -16.07 -11.75
CA SER A 357 20.83 -15.90 -13.19
C SER A 357 20.34 -14.52 -13.64
N GLN A 358 21.05 -13.90 -14.59
CA GLN A 358 20.61 -12.66 -15.22
C GLN A 358 19.57 -12.88 -16.34
N ALA A 359 19.51 -14.08 -16.91
CA ALA A 359 18.57 -14.44 -17.96
C ALA A 359 17.53 -15.45 -17.43
N LYS A 360 16.26 -15.26 -17.82
CA LYS A 360 15.18 -16.22 -17.52
C LYS A 360 15.54 -17.57 -18.15
N PRO A 361 15.74 -18.64 -17.36
CA PRO A 361 16.08 -19.94 -17.92
C PRO A 361 14.93 -20.46 -18.77
N ALA A 362 15.25 -21.18 -19.85
CA ALA A 362 14.24 -21.87 -20.64
C ALA A 362 13.58 -22.98 -19.80
N ILE A 363 12.29 -22.81 -19.53
CA ILE A 363 11.43 -23.80 -18.89
C ILE A 363 10.24 -23.96 -19.83
N PRO A 364 9.81 -25.20 -20.17
CA PRO A 364 8.61 -25.41 -20.95
C PRO A 364 7.40 -24.71 -20.33
N GLU A 365 6.75 -23.87 -21.12
CA GLU A 365 5.56 -23.11 -20.74
C GLU A 365 4.32 -23.72 -21.40
N LEU A 366 3.26 -23.89 -20.60
CA LEU A 366 1.94 -24.33 -21.01
C LEU A 366 0.91 -23.25 -20.71
N SER A 367 -0.06 -23.09 -21.60
CA SER A 367 -1.26 -22.27 -21.37
C SER A 367 -2.50 -23.13 -21.56
N PHE A 368 -3.38 -23.13 -20.56
CA PHE A 368 -4.66 -23.81 -20.63
C PHE A 368 -5.74 -22.81 -21.02
N LEU A 369 -6.55 -23.17 -22.00
CA LEU A 369 -7.67 -22.37 -22.46
C LEU A 369 -8.97 -23.13 -22.19
N ASP A 370 -10.04 -22.44 -21.82
CA ASP A 370 -11.38 -23.03 -21.83
C ASP A 370 -11.86 -23.34 -23.26
N ASP A 371 -13.05 -23.93 -23.39
CA ASP A 371 -13.64 -24.32 -24.68
C ASP A 371 -13.90 -23.13 -25.61
N GLN A 372 -14.08 -21.94 -25.03
CA GLN A 372 -14.27 -20.67 -25.73
C GLN A 372 -12.93 -20.03 -26.14
N GLY A 373 -11.81 -20.51 -25.60
CA GLY A 373 -10.47 -20.00 -25.87
C GLY A 373 -9.98 -18.95 -24.88
N ASN A 374 -10.67 -18.75 -23.76
CA ASN A 374 -10.22 -17.86 -22.68
C ASN A 374 -9.12 -18.54 -21.86
N ALA A 375 -8.08 -17.79 -21.49
CA ALA A 375 -6.98 -18.33 -20.70
C ALA A 375 -7.39 -18.62 -19.25
N LEU A 376 -7.04 -19.80 -18.76
CA LEU A 376 -7.12 -20.15 -17.35
C LEU A 376 -5.84 -19.71 -16.65
N ILE A 377 -5.97 -18.78 -15.71
CA ILE A 377 -4.81 -18.09 -15.11
C ILE A 377 -4.40 -18.67 -13.75
N TYR A 378 -5.03 -19.74 -13.28
CA TYR A 378 -4.55 -20.50 -12.13
C TYR A 378 -5.17 -21.90 -12.11
N GLY A 379 -4.56 -22.80 -11.35
CA GLY A 379 -5.10 -24.14 -11.18
C GLY A 379 -4.07 -25.18 -10.82
N SER A 380 -4.45 -26.45 -11.00
CA SER A 380 -3.53 -27.58 -10.90
C SER A 380 -3.72 -28.57 -12.03
N TYR A 381 -2.67 -29.31 -12.37
CA TYR A 381 -2.68 -30.27 -13.47
C TYR A 381 -1.76 -31.43 -13.15
N LEU A 382 -2.08 -32.59 -13.72
CA LEU A 382 -1.36 -33.82 -13.47
C LEU A 382 -0.71 -34.32 -14.76
N LEU A 383 0.62 -34.31 -14.77
CA LEU A 383 1.44 -34.88 -15.85
C LEU A 383 2.07 -36.19 -15.38
N GLY A 384 1.83 -37.25 -16.15
CA GLY A 384 2.46 -38.55 -15.99
C GLY A 384 3.43 -38.85 -17.14
N LEU A 385 4.59 -39.43 -16.83
CA LEU A 385 5.48 -40.03 -17.81
C LEU A 385 5.39 -41.55 -17.63
N ASP A 386 4.56 -42.22 -18.44
CA ASP A 386 4.28 -43.68 -18.42
C ASP A 386 4.57 -44.44 -17.09
N ALA A 387 5.84 -44.83 -16.85
CA ALA A 387 6.28 -45.65 -15.71
C ALA A 387 6.75 -44.87 -14.46
N GLN A 388 6.63 -43.53 -14.44
CA GLN A 388 7.02 -42.67 -13.32
C GLN A 388 5.78 -42.24 -12.53
N PRO A 389 5.87 -42.08 -11.19
CA PRO A 389 4.78 -41.55 -10.38
C PRO A 389 4.35 -40.18 -10.89
N GLU A 390 3.04 -39.95 -10.92
CA GLU A 390 2.44 -38.69 -11.37
C GLU A 390 2.70 -37.60 -10.31
N PHE A 391 2.98 -36.37 -10.75
CA PHE A 391 3.23 -35.25 -9.84
C PHE A 391 2.23 -34.12 -10.09
N PRO A 392 1.42 -33.74 -9.10
CA PRO A 392 0.54 -32.59 -9.23
C PRO A 392 1.41 -31.33 -9.35
N LEU A 393 1.15 -30.55 -10.39
CA LEU A 393 1.74 -29.23 -10.59
C LEU A 393 0.64 -28.18 -10.43
N TYR A 394 1.03 -27.03 -9.89
CA TYR A 394 0.15 -25.88 -9.68
C TYR A 394 0.65 -24.73 -10.54
N TRP A 395 -0.26 -23.90 -11.03
CA TRP A 395 0.12 -22.65 -11.67
C TRP A 395 -0.75 -21.50 -11.17
N ASN A 396 -0.17 -20.31 -11.24
CA ASN A 396 -0.76 -19.07 -10.77
C ASN A 396 -0.17 -17.94 -11.62
N GLY A 397 -0.95 -17.46 -12.58
CA GLY A 397 -0.55 -16.58 -13.67
C GLY A 397 -0.87 -17.18 -15.05
N PRO A 398 -0.54 -16.46 -16.14
CA PRO A 398 -0.91 -16.85 -17.50
C PRO A 398 -0.15 -18.07 -18.06
N ALA A 399 0.91 -18.53 -17.38
CA ALA A 399 1.76 -19.63 -17.82
C ALA A 399 1.94 -20.66 -16.70
N ALA A 400 1.74 -21.93 -17.03
CA ALA A 400 2.10 -23.08 -16.23
C ALA A 400 3.48 -23.58 -16.67
N TYR A 401 4.39 -23.81 -15.71
CA TYR A 401 5.77 -24.18 -16.01
C TYR A 401 6.03 -25.65 -15.71
N VAL A 402 6.81 -26.30 -16.58
CA VAL A 402 7.15 -27.73 -16.45
C VAL A 402 8.66 -27.94 -16.45
N ASP A 403 9.30 -27.74 -15.30
CA ASP A 403 10.72 -28.06 -15.11
C ASP A 403 10.94 -29.57 -14.92
N ARG A 404 10.93 -30.30 -16.04
CA ARG A 404 11.15 -31.75 -16.13
C ARG A 404 12.09 -32.09 -17.29
N ALA A 405 12.48 -33.35 -17.37
CA ALA A 405 13.29 -33.87 -18.47
C ALA A 405 12.50 -33.85 -19.78
N ASP A 406 13.21 -33.84 -20.90
CA ASP A 406 12.60 -33.99 -22.22
C ASP A 406 11.92 -35.37 -22.33
N GLY A 407 10.75 -35.41 -22.96
CA GLY A 407 9.93 -36.62 -23.02
C GLY A 407 8.47 -36.35 -23.39
N ALA A 408 7.70 -37.43 -23.60
CA ALA A 408 6.26 -37.35 -23.91
C ALA A 408 5.44 -37.64 -22.65
N TYR A 409 4.73 -36.62 -22.16
CA TYR A 409 3.94 -36.67 -20.93
C TYR A 409 2.45 -36.78 -21.25
N ARG A 410 1.71 -37.59 -20.50
CA ARG A 410 0.25 -37.63 -20.55
C ARG A 410 -0.32 -36.64 -19.55
N LEU A 411 -1.19 -35.75 -20.04
CA LEU A 411 -1.98 -34.84 -19.22
C LEU A 411 -3.26 -35.56 -18.81
N ARG A 412 -3.35 -35.91 -17.52
CA ARG A 412 -4.47 -36.68 -16.95
C ARG A 412 -5.63 -35.80 -16.56
N ASN A 413 -5.34 -34.68 -15.93
CA ASN A 413 -6.36 -33.77 -15.47
C ASN A 413 -5.85 -32.33 -15.43
N VAL A 414 -6.82 -31.43 -15.41
CA VAL A 414 -6.65 -30.00 -15.14
C VAL A 414 -7.78 -29.58 -14.21
N THR A 415 -7.50 -28.71 -13.25
CA THR A 415 -8.50 -28.08 -12.38
C THR A 415 -8.23 -26.59 -12.28
N SER A 416 -9.30 -25.79 -12.25
CA SER A 416 -9.23 -24.32 -12.14
C SER A 416 -10.49 -23.83 -11.44
N GLY A 417 -10.35 -23.31 -10.22
CA GLY A 417 -11.50 -22.94 -9.39
C GLY A 417 -12.50 -24.10 -9.22
N PRO A 418 -13.81 -23.90 -9.48
CA PRO A 418 -14.82 -24.95 -9.40
C PRO A 418 -14.91 -25.82 -10.67
N ALA A 419 -13.96 -25.69 -11.60
CA ALA A 419 -13.90 -26.46 -12.83
C ALA A 419 -12.85 -27.56 -12.79
N ALA A 420 -13.17 -28.74 -13.32
CA ALA A 420 -12.22 -29.85 -13.46
C ALA A 420 -12.41 -30.60 -14.78
N TRP A 421 -11.31 -31.06 -15.35
CA TRP A 421 -11.27 -31.84 -16.58
C TRP A 421 -10.51 -33.13 -16.32
N LEU A 422 -11.14 -34.27 -16.55
CA LEU A 422 -10.47 -35.56 -16.66
C LEU A 422 -10.26 -35.87 -18.14
N LEU A 423 -9.03 -36.20 -18.52
CA LEU A 423 -8.58 -36.30 -19.91
C LEU A 423 -8.05 -37.70 -20.21
N SER A 424 -8.46 -38.26 -21.35
CA SER A 424 -8.11 -39.64 -21.74
C SER A 424 -6.83 -39.74 -22.57
N ASP A 425 -6.62 -38.82 -23.53
CA ASP A 425 -5.65 -39.01 -24.62
C ASP A 425 -4.73 -37.79 -24.88
N GLN A 426 -4.67 -36.84 -23.95
CA GLN A 426 -3.89 -35.62 -24.16
C GLN A 426 -2.39 -35.85 -23.86
N THR A 427 -1.53 -35.65 -24.84
CA THR A 427 -0.06 -35.78 -24.71
C THR A 427 0.64 -34.45 -24.93
N ILE A 428 1.71 -34.20 -24.17
CA ILE A 428 2.57 -33.01 -24.24
C ILE A 428 4.02 -33.49 -24.37
N ALA A 429 4.68 -33.11 -25.46
CA ALA A 429 6.10 -33.35 -25.65
C ALA A 429 6.91 -32.18 -25.07
N LEU A 430 7.87 -32.48 -24.20
CA LEU A 430 8.88 -31.54 -23.72
C LEU A 430 10.17 -31.77 -24.50
N SER A 431 10.69 -30.72 -25.13
CA SER A 431 11.97 -30.79 -25.85
C SER A 431 12.67 -29.44 -25.85
N ALA A 432 13.95 -29.42 -25.47
CA ALA A 432 14.80 -28.23 -25.52
C ALA A 432 14.16 -26.98 -24.86
N GLY A 433 13.51 -27.17 -23.71
CA GLY A 433 12.89 -26.09 -22.95
C GLY A 433 11.55 -25.59 -23.50
N LYS A 434 10.93 -26.31 -24.44
CA LYS A 434 9.61 -26.00 -25.01
C LYS A 434 8.63 -27.14 -24.76
N ALA A 435 7.34 -26.80 -24.63
CA ALA A 435 6.24 -27.74 -24.62
C ALA A 435 5.54 -27.74 -25.99
N VAL A 436 5.15 -28.92 -26.48
CA VAL A 436 4.41 -29.09 -27.73
C VAL A 436 3.24 -30.07 -27.51
N PRO A 437 1.98 -29.63 -27.62
CA PRO A 437 1.58 -28.25 -27.82
C PRO A 437 1.85 -27.39 -26.56
N SER A 438 2.15 -26.10 -26.75
CA SER A 438 2.32 -25.13 -25.65
C SER A 438 0.99 -24.48 -25.23
N GLN A 439 -0.06 -24.62 -26.04
CA GLN A 439 -1.41 -24.15 -25.73
C GLN A 439 -2.39 -25.30 -25.86
N LEU A 440 -3.21 -25.50 -24.83
CA LEU A 440 -4.14 -26.61 -24.71
C LEU A 440 -5.54 -26.05 -24.51
N ARG A 441 -6.38 -26.16 -25.55
CA ARG A 441 -7.80 -25.88 -25.43
C ARG A 441 -8.49 -27.07 -24.77
N LEU A 442 -9.08 -26.83 -23.61
CA LEU A 442 -9.78 -27.85 -22.84
C LEU A 442 -11.19 -28.09 -23.40
N PRO A 443 -11.69 -29.32 -23.33
CA PRO A 443 -13.05 -29.62 -23.78
C PRO A 443 -14.13 -28.86 -22.99
N ALA A 444 -15.29 -28.68 -23.62
CA ALA A 444 -16.47 -28.14 -22.95
C ALA A 444 -16.94 -29.06 -21.81
N PHE A 445 -17.50 -28.46 -20.76
CA PHE A 445 -18.07 -29.24 -19.65
C PHE A 445 -19.28 -30.05 -20.13
N ASN A 446 -19.31 -31.34 -19.77
CA ASN A 446 -20.44 -32.23 -20.02
C ASN A 446 -21.13 -32.67 -18.73
N VAL A 447 -20.65 -32.25 -17.56
CA VAL A 447 -21.26 -32.57 -16.27
C VAL A 447 -21.37 -31.31 -15.44
N SER A 448 -22.57 -31.04 -14.95
CA SER A 448 -22.82 -29.99 -13.97
C SER A 448 -23.28 -30.62 -12.67
N VAL A 449 -22.67 -30.19 -11.57
CA VAL A 449 -22.98 -30.70 -10.23
C VAL A 449 -23.52 -29.58 -9.37
N SER A 450 -24.63 -29.85 -8.68
CA SER A 450 -25.14 -29.02 -7.59
C SER A 450 -25.09 -29.79 -6.27
N VAL A 451 -24.87 -29.08 -5.16
CA VAL A 451 -24.92 -29.63 -3.82
C VAL A 451 -26.27 -29.33 -3.19
N GLU A 452 -26.92 -30.35 -2.67
CA GLU A 452 -28.16 -30.21 -1.92
C GLU A 452 -27.85 -29.88 -0.44
N ALA A 453 -28.01 -28.61 -0.10
CA ALA A 453 -27.81 -28.08 1.24
C ALA A 453 -28.76 -26.91 1.53
N GLU A 454 -29.10 -26.73 2.81
CA GLU A 454 -29.68 -25.47 3.28
C GLU A 454 -28.65 -24.36 3.01
N ARG A 455 -29.04 -23.31 2.28
CA ARG A 455 -28.12 -22.29 1.75
C ARG A 455 -27.01 -22.84 0.84
N ALA A 456 -27.37 -23.68 -0.14
CA ALA A 456 -26.45 -24.16 -1.18
C ALA A 456 -25.69 -23.01 -1.89
N ASP A 457 -26.29 -21.82 -1.97
CA ASP A 457 -25.68 -20.58 -2.47
C ASP A 457 -24.44 -20.12 -1.68
N LEU A 458 -24.28 -20.59 -0.44
CA LEU A 458 -23.13 -20.30 0.43
C LEU A 458 -22.19 -21.50 0.60
N TRP A 459 -22.56 -22.67 0.08
CA TRP A 459 -21.80 -23.90 0.34
C TRP A 459 -20.48 -23.91 -0.43
N SER A 460 -19.35 -24.03 0.25
CA SER A 460 -18.04 -24.18 -0.39
C SER A 460 -17.21 -25.25 0.29
N GLY A 461 -16.40 -25.95 -0.49
CA GLY A 461 -15.66 -27.10 0.02
C GLY A 461 -14.71 -27.72 -0.98
N TYR A 462 -14.15 -28.86 -0.59
CA TYR A 462 -13.26 -29.68 -1.39
C TYR A 462 -13.92 -31.01 -1.72
N GLY A 463 -13.53 -31.62 -2.84
CA GLY A 463 -14.03 -32.92 -3.24
C GLY A 463 -12.98 -33.79 -3.91
N GLY A 464 -13.31 -35.07 -3.98
CA GLY A 464 -12.58 -36.07 -4.75
C GLY A 464 -13.52 -36.73 -5.74
N LEU A 465 -13.05 -36.88 -6.98
CA LEU A 465 -13.70 -37.70 -7.99
C LEU A 465 -13.05 -39.08 -7.98
N TYR A 466 -13.85 -40.13 -7.89
CA TYR A 466 -13.40 -41.52 -7.80
C TYR A 466 -13.91 -42.33 -8.98
N ASP A 467 -13.11 -43.30 -9.42
CA ASP A 467 -13.57 -44.31 -10.38
C ASP A 467 -14.54 -45.31 -9.73
N ALA A 468 -15.07 -46.23 -10.55
CA ALA A 468 -15.97 -47.28 -10.08
C ALA A 468 -15.33 -48.29 -9.10
N GLN A 469 -14.00 -48.30 -8.99
CA GLN A 469 -13.22 -49.13 -8.07
C GLN A 469 -12.89 -48.40 -6.75
N GLY A 470 -13.23 -47.11 -6.65
CA GLY A 470 -12.94 -46.28 -5.49
C GLY A 470 -11.55 -45.63 -5.49
N SER A 471 -10.84 -45.66 -6.61
CA SER A 471 -9.55 -44.96 -6.76
C SER A 471 -9.79 -43.49 -7.01
N LEU A 472 -9.03 -42.61 -6.33
CA LEU A 472 -9.10 -41.16 -6.55
C LEU A 472 -8.51 -40.80 -7.91
N LEU A 473 -9.29 -40.11 -8.74
CA LEU A 473 -8.88 -39.65 -10.07
C LEU A 473 -8.38 -38.20 -10.06
N LEU A 474 -9.08 -37.32 -9.33
CA LEU A 474 -8.66 -35.93 -9.12
C LEU A 474 -9.33 -35.34 -7.88
N SER A 475 -8.66 -34.35 -7.28
CA SER A 475 -9.23 -33.47 -6.25
C SER A 475 -9.74 -32.18 -6.89
N LEU A 476 -10.84 -31.64 -6.40
CA LEU A 476 -11.49 -30.44 -6.94
C LEU A 476 -12.07 -29.56 -5.83
N SER A 477 -12.39 -28.33 -6.17
CA SER A 477 -13.11 -27.40 -5.31
C SER A 477 -14.56 -27.26 -5.78
N VAL A 478 -15.44 -26.94 -4.83
CA VAL A 478 -16.84 -26.61 -5.09
C VAL A 478 -17.10 -25.24 -4.50
N HIS A 479 -17.62 -24.32 -5.30
CA HIS A 479 -17.91 -22.95 -4.89
C HIS A 479 -19.40 -22.68 -5.03
N TYR A 480 -20.01 -22.11 -3.98
CA TYR A 480 -21.44 -21.78 -3.96
C TYR A 480 -22.35 -22.94 -4.39
N GLY A 481 -22.01 -24.13 -3.91
CA GLY A 481 -22.74 -25.37 -4.14
C GLY A 481 -22.59 -25.93 -5.56
N LYS A 482 -21.68 -25.39 -6.39
CA LYS A 482 -21.56 -25.76 -7.80
C LYS A 482 -20.14 -26.15 -8.19
N CYS A 483 -20.02 -27.16 -9.02
CA CYS A 483 -18.82 -27.45 -9.80
C CYS A 483 -19.17 -27.93 -11.21
N ARG A 484 -18.25 -27.72 -12.15
CA ARG A 484 -18.41 -28.10 -13.57
C ARG A 484 -17.30 -29.06 -13.95
N LEU A 485 -17.68 -30.19 -14.53
CA LEU A 485 -16.73 -31.26 -14.85
C LEU A 485 -16.79 -31.57 -16.35
N HIS A 486 -15.63 -31.86 -16.92
CA HIS A 486 -15.52 -32.63 -18.15
C HIS A 486 -15.05 -34.03 -17.80
N LEU A 487 -15.88 -35.03 -18.07
CA LEU A 487 -15.63 -36.43 -17.76
C LEU A 487 -15.77 -37.29 -19.03
N PRO A 488 -14.81 -38.18 -19.33
CA PRO A 488 -14.99 -39.20 -20.35
C PRO A 488 -16.16 -40.14 -20.02
N PRO A 489 -16.73 -40.86 -21.01
CA PRO A 489 -17.77 -41.87 -20.76
C PRO A 489 -17.36 -42.86 -19.67
N GLY A 490 -18.26 -43.13 -18.72
CA GLY A 490 -17.94 -43.96 -17.57
C GLY A 490 -18.81 -43.68 -16.35
N ARG A 491 -18.51 -44.42 -15.27
CA ARG A 491 -19.16 -44.25 -13.96
C ARG A 491 -18.16 -43.70 -12.96
N TYR A 492 -18.57 -42.67 -12.24
CA TYR A 492 -17.76 -41.97 -11.25
C TYR A 492 -18.57 -41.74 -9.97
N ASP A 493 -17.87 -41.69 -8.85
CA ASP A 493 -18.42 -41.19 -7.60
C ASP A 493 -17.73 -39.88 -7.21
N LEU A 494 -18.51 -38.85 -6.98
CA LEU A 494 -18.04 -37.57 -6.47
C LEU A 494 -18.33 -37.52 -4.97
N VAL A 495 -17.30 -37.31 -4.17
CA VAL A 495 -17.43 -37.06 -2.73
C VAL A 495 -16.99 -35.63 -2.46
N VAL A 496 -17.85 -34.83 -1.88
CA VAL A 496 -17.53 -33.44 -1.51
C VAL A 496 -17.69 -33.23 -0.01
N SER A 497 -16.87 -32.37 0.57
CA SER A 497 -16.84 -32.03 1.98
C SER A 497 -16.68 -30.53 2.15
N GLY A 498 -17.55 -29.93 2.95
CA GLY A 498 -17.62 -28.47 3.09
C GLY A 498 -18.78 -28.02 3.96
N SER A 499 -19.00 -26.71 4.02
CA SER A 499 -20.01 -26.11 4.90
C SER A 499 -20.73 -24.94 4.23
N ALA A 500 -21.96 -24.65 4.64
CA ALA A 500 -22.80 -23.56 4.14
C ALA A 500 -22.56 -22.22 4.88
N GLY A 501 -21.39 -22.05 5.51
CA GLY A 501 -21.02 -20.85 6.27
C GLY A 501 -20.19 -21.15 7.52
N PRO A 502 -19.73 -20.10 8.23
CA PRO A 502 -18.75 -20.21 9.32
C PRO A 502 -19.24 -20.99 10.56
N TYR A 503 -20.55 -21.23 10.68
CA TYR A 503 -21.17 -21.92 11.82
C TYR A 503 -21.74 -23.30 11.49
N SER A 504 -21.61 -23.76 10.25
CA SER A 504 -22.06 -25.10 9.85
C SER A 504 -20.91 -26.12 9.95
N GLY A 505 -21.21 -27.32 10.47
CA GLY A 505 -20.24 -28.42 10.52
C GLY A 505 -19.81 -28.86 9.11
N ASN A 506 -18.64 -29.49 9.00
CA ASN A 506 -18.22 -30.08 7.72
C ASN A 506 -19.15 -31.23 7.36
N GLU A 507 -20.00 -31.02 6.36
CA GLU A 507 -20.89 -32.03 5.80
C GLU A 507 -20.21 -32.78 4.67
N ARG A 508 -20.45 -34.08 4.59
CA ARG A 508 -20.01 -34.92 3.47
C ARG A 508 -21.21 -35.24 2.58
N LYS A 509 -21.11 -34.90 1.30
CA LYS A 509 -22.14 -35.16 0.28
C LYS A 509 -21.55 -36.03 -0.83
N VAL A 510 -22.39 -36.84 -1.46
CA VAL A 510 -21.98 -37.77 -2.51
C VAL A 510 -22.92 -37.66 -3.71
N ALA A 511 -22.36 -37.72 -4.92
CA ALA A 511 -23.10 -37.89 -6.17
C ALA A 511 -22.52 -39.05 -6.97
N SER A 512 -23.35 -39.95 -7.48
CA SER A 512 -22.93 -40.92 -8.49
C SER A 512 -23.23 -40.35 -9.88
N ILE A 513 -22.22 -40.33 -10.74
CA ILE A 513 -22.25 -39.72 -12.07
C ILE A 513 -22.06 -40.83 -13.10
N VAL A 514 -22.95 -40.90 -14.08
CA VAL A 514 -22.83 -41.82 -15.23
C VAL A 514 -22.82 -40.98 -16.49
N VAL A 515 -21.67 -40.92 -17.16
CA VAL A 515 -21.51 -40.22 -18.43
C VAL A 515 -21.78 -41.21 -19.57
N PRO A 516 -22.78 -40.98 -20.42
CA PRO A 516 -23.12 -41.89 -21.50
C PRO A 516 -22.03 -41.98 -22.57
N ALA A 517 -22.04 -43.05 -23.37
CA ALA A 517 -21.07 -43.29 -24.43
C ALA A 517 -21.07 -42.20 -25.53
N ASP A 518 -22.20 -41.51 -25.72
CA ASP A 518 -22.34 -40.39 -26.66
C ASP A 518 -21.82 -39.05 -26.10
N GLY A 519 -21.36 -39.03 -24.84
CA GLY A 519 -20.83 -37.84 -24.18
C GLY A 519 -21.89 -36.78 -23.84
N SER A 520 -23.18 -37.12 -23.88
CA SER A 520 -24.28 -36.20 -23.58
C SER A 520 -24.19 -35.59 -22.18
N ALA A 521 -24.73 -34.37 -22.05
CA ALA A 521 -24.61 -33.58 -20.83
C ALA A 521 -25.38 -34.21 -19.65
N VAL A 522 -24.77 -34.22 -18.48
CA VAL A 522 -25.31 -34.81 -17.24
C VAL A 522 -25.46 -33.74 -16.16
N GLN A 523 -26.60 -33.77 -15.46
CA GLN A 523 -26.83 -33.02 -14.24
C GLN A 523 -26.78 -33.99 -13.07
N ALA A 524 -25.93 -33.71 -12.08
CA ALA A 524 -25.80 -34.52 -10.88
C ALA A 524 -26.04 -33.69 -9.62
N VAL A 525 -26.70 -34.28 -8.64
CA VAL A 525 -26.97 -33.65 -7.34
C VAL A 525 -26.22 -34.41 -6.27
N ALA A 526 -25.36 -33.72 -5.52
CA ALA A 526 -24.64 -34.27 -4.38
C ALA A 526 -25.49 -34.13 -3.11
N VAL A 527 -25.81 -35.27 -2.50
CA VAL A 527 -26.71 -35.35 -1.34
C VAL A 527 -26.02 -36.04 -0.18
N THR A 528 -26.58 -35.92 1.03
CA THR A 528 -26.05 -36.63 2.20
C THR A 528 -26.25 -38.13 1.99
N LYS A 529 -25.19 -38.91 2.15
CA LYS A 529 -25.22 -40.37 1.97
C LYS A 529 -25.48 -41.09 3.29
#